data_AF-A0A431JFE3-F1
#
_entry.id   AF-A0A431JFE3-F1
#
_cell.length_a   1.000
_cell.length_b   1.000
_cell.length_c   1.000
_cell.angle_alpha   90.00
_cell.angle_beta   90.00
_cell.angle_gamma   90.00
#
_symmetry.space_group_name_H-M   'P 1'
#
loop_
_entity.id
_entity.type
_entity.pdbx_description
1 polymer ?
#
loop_
_entity_poly.entity_id
_entity_poly.type
_entity_poly.pdbx_seq_one_letter_code
_entity_poly.pdbx_strand_id
1 'polypeptide(L)' 'MSDIERVTVADGKYTVVIDGGKLTALRHGEPWRDLCGDNLIYWLAVELQAARAALAERARDATRPGDNQASAEVHS' A
#
# COMPACT_ATOMS: atom_id res chain seq x y z
N MET A 1 -15.13 -9.22 12.59
CA MET A 1 -15.01 -8.02 11.72
C MET A 1 -14.20 -8.49 10.53
N SER A 2 -14.75 -8.43 9.32
CA SER A 2 -13.97 -8.77 8.12
C SER A 2 -13.02 -7.62 7.84
N ASP A 3 -11.74 -7.91 7.64
CA ASP A 3 -10.77 -6.90 7.24
C ASP A 3 -11.07 -6.49 5.80
N ILE A 4 -11.40 -5.20 5.60
CA ILE A 4 -11.64 -4.63 4.28
C ILE A 4 -10.35 -3.98 3.81
N GLU A 5 -9.76 -4.52 2.76
CA GLU A 5 -8.57 -3.94 2.13
C GLU A 5 -8.95 -3.07 0.94
N ARG A 6 -8.20 -1.97 0.75
CA ARG A 6 -8.47 -0.98 -0.30
C ARG A 6 -7.18 -0.55 -0.98
N VAL A 7 -7.16 -0.66 -2.29
CA VAL A 7 -6.01 -0.25 -3.11
C VAL A 7 -6.46 0.77 -4.14
N THR A 8 -6.02 2.01 -3.93
CA THR A 8 -6.31 3.13 -4.82
C THR A 8 -5.18 3.35 -5.82
N VAL A 9 -5.55 3.58 -7.09
CA VAL A 9 -4.66 3.76 -8.23
C VAL A 9 -5.14 4.90 -9.13
N ALA A 10 -4.31 5.30 -10.10
CA ALA A 10 -4.60 6.37 -11.05
C ALA A 10 -5.08 7.66 -10.34
N ASP A 11 -4.32 8.11 -9.36
CA ASP A 11 -4.55 9.34 -8.60
C ASP A 11 -5.96 9.45 -8.00
N GLY A 12 -6.48 8.35 -7.45
CA GLY A 12 -7.81 8.35 -6.82
C GLY A 12 -8.95 7.98 -7.76
N LYS A 13 -8.68 7.81 -9.07
CA LYS A 13 -9.72 7.48 -10.05
C LYS A 13 -10.34 6.11 -9.80
N TYR A 14 -9.55 5.09 -9.45
CA TYR A 14 -10.04 3.74 -9.21
C TYR A 14 -9.61 3.23 -7.84
N THR A 15 -10.50 2.47 -7.19
CA THR A 15 -10.19 1.77 -5.94
C THR A 15 -10.68 0.34 -6.03
N VAL A 16 -9.77 -0.63 -5.85
CA VAL A 16 -10.12 -2.03 -5.65
C VAL A 16 -10.44 -2.23 -4.18
N VAL A 17 -11.53 -2.96 -3.89
CA VAL A 17 -12.00 -3.29 -2.55
C VAL A 17 -12.06 -4.80 -2.41
N ILE A 18 -11.35 -5.33 -1.41
CA ILE A 18 -11.33 -6.74 -1.03
C ILE A 18 -12.06 -6.84 0.32
N ASP A 19 -13.19 -7.54 0.34
CA ASP A 19 -14.01 -7.69 1.55
C ASP A 19 -14.46 -9.16 1.68
N GLY A 20 -13.82 -9.90 2.58
CA GLY A 20 -14.26 -11.27 2.92
C GLY A 20 -14.43 -12.21 1.71
N GLY A 21 -13.55 -12.12 0.71
CA GLY A 21 -13.60 -12.91 -0.52
C GLY A 21 -14.40 -12.27 -1.67
N LYS A 22 -15.05 -11.12 -1.44
CA LYS A 22 -15.67 -10.31 -2.49
C LYS A 22 -14.66 -9.31 -3.04
N LEU A 23 -14.55 -9.23 -4.36
CA LEU A 23 -13.69 -8.28 -5.08
C LEU A 23 -14.55 -7.32 -5.89
N THR A 24 -14.47 -6.01 -5.61
CA THR A 24 -15.20 -4.98 -6.36
C THR A 24 -14.32 -3.78 -6.66
N ALA A 25 -14.70 -2.98 -7.64
CA ALA A 25 -14.02 -1.73 -7.97
C ALA A 25 -14.96 -0.53 -7.88
N LEU A 26 -14.42 0.57 -7.37
CA LEU A 26 -15.02 1.89 -7.40
C LEU A 26 -14.36 2.76 -8.46
N ARG A 27 -15.11 3.68 -9.04
CA ARG A 27 -14.63 4.77 -9.90
C ARG A 27 -15.05 6.09 -9.30
N HIS A 28 -14.08 6.94 -8.96
CA HIS A 28 -14.32 8.20 -8.24
C HIS A 28 -15.15 8.03 -6.95
N GLY A 29 -14.93 6.93 -6.22
CA GLY A 29 -15.64 6.62 -4.98
C GLY A 29 -16.98 5.89 -5.14
N GLU A 30 -17.54 5.86 -6.35
CA GLU A 30 -18.82 5.20 -6.64
C GLU A 30 -18.64 3.77 -7.15
N PRO A 31 -19.57 2.83 -6.86
CA PRO A 31 -19.53 1.48 -7.41
C PRO A 31 -19.42 1.48 -8.93
N TRP A 32 -18.50 0.68 -9.48
CA TRP A 32 -18.25 0.66 -10.93
C TRP A 32 -18.28 -0.73 -11.54
N ARG A 33 -17.48 -1.66 -11.02
CA ARG A 33 -17.33 -2.99 -11.61
C ARG A 33 -17.27 -4.08 -10.54
N ASP A 34 -18.01 -5.15 -10.77
CA ASP A 34 -17.80 -6.40 -10.05
C ASP A 34 -16.56 -7.10 -10.61
N LEU A 35 -15.66 -7.49 -9.71
CA LEU A 35 -14.41 -8.17 -10.01
C LEU A 35 -14.37 -9.56 -9.37
N CYS A 36 -15.49 -10.05 -8.84
CA CYS A 36 -15.55 -11.36 -8.22
C CYS A 36 -15.00 -12.45 -9.15
N GLY A 37 -14.04 -13.24 -8.64
CA GLY A 37 -13.35 -14.28 -9.40
C GLY A 37 -12.20 -13.80 -10.30
N ASP A 38 -11.94 -12.50 -10.41
CA ASP A 38 -10.78 -11.97 -11.13
C ASP A 38 -9.50 -12.08 -10.28
N ASN A 39 -8.89 -13.26 -10.33
CA ASN A 39 -7.68 -13.57 -9.57
C ASN A 39 -6.49 -12.68 -9.97
N LEU A 40 -6.42 -12.20 -11.22
CA LEU A 40 -5.33 -11.33 -11.64
C LEU A 40 -5.42 -9.99 -10.92
N ILE A 41 -6.60 -9.37 -10.91
CA ILE A 41 -6.79 -8.09 -10.22
C ILE A 41 -6.62 -8.25 -8.70
N TYR A 42 -7.05 -9.37 -8.13
CA TYR A 42 -6.80 -9.69 -6.72
C TYR A 42 -5.30 -9.65 -6.39
N TRP A 43 -4.48 -10.45 -7.10
CA TRP A 43 -3.05 -10.55 -6.81
C TRP A 43 -2.31 -9.24 -7.07
N LEU A 44 -2.70 -8.48 -8.10
CA LEU A 44 -2.14 -7.14 -8.33
C LEU A 44 -2.43 -6.18 -7.17
N ALA A 45 -3.62 -6.23 -6.58
CA ALA A 45 -3.95 -5.41 -5.42
C ALA A 45 -3.11 -5.81 -4.19
N VAL A 46 -3.03 -7.13 -3.90
CA VAL A 46 -2.25 -7.67 -2.78
C VAL A 46 -0.76 -7.30 -2.90
N GLU A 47 -0.15 -7.55 -4.06
CA GLU A 47 1.27 -7.25 -4.29
C GLU A 47 1.56 -5.74 -4.22
N LEU A 48 0.67 -4.91 -4.76
CA LEU A 48 0.82 -3.45 -4.69
C LEU A 48 0.74 -2.93 -3.25
N GLN A 49 -0.16 -3.50 -2.43
CA GLN A 49 -0.25 -3.15 -1.01
C GLN A 49 1.02 -3.55 -0.26
N ALA A 50 1.52 -4.77 -0.49
CA ALA A 50 2.77 -5.24 0.10
C ALA A 50 3.98 -4.34 -0.29
N ALA A 51 4.08 -3.97 -1.57
CA ALA A 51 5.13 -3.09 -2.06
C ALA A 51 5.06 -1.69 -1.40
N ARG A 52 3.87 -1.11 -1.29
CA ARG A 52 3.65 0.19 -0.62
C ARG A 52 3.98 0.12 0.86
N ALA A 53 3.62 -0.96 1.55
CA ALA A 53 3.97 -1.17 2.95
C ALA A 53 5.49 -1.24 3.14
N ALA A 54 6.20 -2.02 2.31
CA ALA A 54 7.66 -2.13 2.37
C ALA A 54 8.36 -0.79 2.11
N LEU A 55 7.86 0.02 1.18
CA LEU A 55 8.37 1.37 0.94
C LEU A 55 8.12 2.30 2.12
N ALA A 56 6.93 2.23 2.74
CA ALA A 56 6.59 3.02 3.90
C ALA A 56 7.49 2.70 5.10
N GLU A 57 7.79 1.42 5.36
CA GLU A 57 8.72 1.04 6.43
C GLU A 57 10.12 1.59 6.19
N ARG A 58 10.65 1.44 4.97
CA ARG A 58 11.97 1.97 4.61
C ARG A 58 12.05 3.50 4.76
N ALA A 59 10.98 4.20 4.40
CA ALA A 59 10.90 5.64 4.56
C ALA A 59 10.92 6.07 6.03
N ARG A 60 10.27 5.30 6.92
CA ARG A 60 10.30 5.54 8.37
C ARG A 60 11.68 5.32 8.96
N ASP A 61 12.36 4.25 8.58
CA ASP A 61 13.73 3.97 9.04
C ASP A 61 14.71 5.05 8.59
N ALA A 62 14.62 5.52 7.34
CA ALA A 62 15.44 6.60 6.82
C ALA A 62 15.21 7.95 7.53
N THR A 63 14.03 8.14 8.14
CA THR A 63 13.66 9.38 8.85
C THR A 63 13.96 9.29 10.36
N ARG A 64 14.46 8.15 10.88
CA ARG A 64 14.81 8.01 12.30
C ARG A 64 16.04 8.88 12.61
N PRO A 65 15.92 9.92 13.46
CA PRO A 65 17.06 10.74 13.85
C PRO A 65 17.93 9.93 14.81
N GLY A 66 18.98 9.27 14.30
CA GLY A 66 19.85 8.42 15.09
C GLY A 66 21.21 8.08 14.48
N ASP A 67 21.35 8.09 13.15
CA ASP A 67 22.58 7.59 12.50
C ASP A 67 23.61 8.67 12.13
N ASN A 68 23.49 9.88 12.69
CA ASN A 68 24.48 10.95 12.53
C ASN A 68 25.26 11.25 13.82
N GLN A 69 25.85 10.22 14.45
CA GLN A 69 26.93 10.39 15.44
C GLN A 69 27.90 9.21 15.39
N ALA A 70 28.91 9.25 14.51
CA ALA A 70 30.22 8.62 14.70
C ALA A 70 31.15 8.90 13.50
N SER A 71 31.33 10.17 13.13
CA SER A 71 32.40 10.58 12.21
C SER A 71 32.69 12.06 12.42
N ALA A 72 33.08 12.44 13.63
CA ALA A 72 33.76 13.69 13.88
C ALA A 72 34.79 13.46 15.01
N GLU A 73 36.02 13.17 14.58
CA GLU A 73 37.26 13.70 15.17
C GLU A 73 37.50 13.30 16.64
N VAL A 74 38.21 12.21 16.93
CA VAL A 74 39.69 12.20 16.93
C VAL A 74 40.26 13.62 16.89
N HIS A 75 40.38 14.25 18.05
CA HIS A 75 41.32 15.36 18.24
C HIS A 75 42.07 15.18 19.56
N SER A 76 43.36 14.83 19.35
CA SER A 76 44.58 15.06 20.13
C SER A 76 44.58 14.91 21.64
#